data_AF-A0A3B9GAN6-F1
#
_entry.id   AF-A0A3B9GAN6-F1
#
_cell.length_a   1.000
_cell.length_b   1.000
_cell.length_c   1.000
_cell.angle_alpha   90.00
_cell.angle_beta   90.00
_cell.angle_gamma   90.00
#
_symmetry.space_group_name_H-M   'P 1'
#
loop_
_entity.id
_entity.type
_entity.pdbx_description
1 polymer ?
#
loop_
_entity_poly.entity_id
_entity_poly.type
_entity_poly.pdbx_seq_one_letter_code
_entity_poly.pdbx_strand_id
1 'polypeptide(L)'
;MRYLPTTVVAIIVGLVVYLLQESRLKSLQGELARADTSTKDEPEKSRRLSLSAPVADSNSVISGRREVTERPGKENDEKGDKPLRSMSEVLQTDAGRAMIKQGIEAGLPMIYGDFINSLGLNDEESKYFQKLLTKRILDQQQLGMKWVQADEEGRTSLAIEMEKLAEESSVKIDEFLQNEEDAVSFKRYEQQLPERRQMQGVRNALSDEPLTPEVEERLVDTLYQARLNSGEGNGSDEENWEKLAETGDFRVIEERWRATDVEIAKNIPGVLTPTQSEAFLDYWKTARTMQAAEYKMGMQMMGIDK
;
A
#
# COMPACT_ATOMS: atom_id res chain seq x y z
N MET A 1 -9.71 -32.61 8.08
CA MET A 1 -9.65 -31.36 7.31
C MET A 1 -9.11 -30.29 8.24
N ARG A 2 -7.82 -29.98 8.11
CA ARG A 2 -7.16 -28.91 8.87
C ARG A 2 -7.06 -27.73 7.89
N TYR A 3 -7.79 -26.65 8.18
CA TYR A 3 -7.62 -25.38 7.48
C TYR A 3 -6.25 -24.80 7.86
N LEU A 4 -5.44 -24.47 6.86
CA LEU A 4 -4.05 -23.96 6.92
C LEU A 4 -3.88 -22.96 5.76
N PRO A 5 -2.97 -21.97 5.85
CA PRO A 5 -3.30 -20.62 6.24
C PRO A 5 -3.17 -19.62 5.07
N THR A 6 -4.29 -19.00 4.72
CA THR A 6 -4.37 -17.90 3.75
C THR A 6 -3.86 -16.57 4.31
N THR A 7 -3.53 -16.49 5.60
CA THR A 7 -3.08 -15.32 6.39
C THR A 7 -1.73 -14.70 6.01
N VAL A 8 -0.99 -15.30 5.06
CA VAL A 8 0.32 -14.80 4.62
C VAL A 8 0.23 -14.17 3.23
N VAL A 9 -0.77 -14.55 2.43
CA VAL A 9 -0.89 -14.21 1.01
C VAL A 9 -1.24 -12.73 0.81
N ALA A 10 -2.01 -12.13 1.70
CA ALA A 10 -2.51 -10.78 1.54
C ALA A 10 -2.05 -9.76 2.59
N ILE A 11 -1.16 -10.14 3.51
CA ILE A 11 -0.12 -9.21 4.02
C ILE A 11 0.66 -8.64 2.82
N ILE A 12 0.91 -9.46 1.80
CA ILE A 12 1.69 -9.07 0.62
C ILE A 12 0.91 -8.12 -0.30
N VAL A 13 -0.34 -8.44 -0.60
CA VAL A 13 -1.21 -7.56 -1.42
C VAL A 13 -1.48 -6.25 -0.68
N GLY A 14 -1.73 -6.31 0.63
CA GLY A 14 -1.96 -5.12 1.46
C GLY A 14 -0.74 -4.20 1.61
N LEU A 15 0.49 -4.73 1.65
CA LEU A 15 1.73 -3.94 1.67
C LEU A 15 2.10 -3.41 0.28
N VAL A 16 1.92 -4.20 -0.77
CA VAL A 16 2.20 -3.79 -2.16
C VAL A 16 1.22 -2.71 -2.62
N VAL A 17 -0.08 -2.85 -2.35
CA VAL A 17 -1.09 -1.82 -2.64
C VAL A 17 -0.80 -0.54 -1.87
N TYR A 18 -0.43 -0.63 -0.59
CA TYR A 18 -0.09 0.52 0.24
C TYR A 18 1.17 1.27 -0.25
N LEU A 19 2.25 0.55 -0.57
CA LEU A 19 3.48 1.16 -1.11
C LEU A 19 3.25 1.79 -2.49
N LEU A 20 2.39 1.20 -3.32
CA LEU A 20 1.97 1.79 -4.60
C LEU A 20 1.11 3.05 -4.39
N GLN A 21 0.19 3.07 -3.42
CA GLN A 21 -0.64 4.23 -3.10
C GLN A 21 0.17 5.41 -2.57
N GLU A 22 1.12 5.17 -1.65
CA GLU A 22 2.00 6.22 -1.14
C GLU A 22 2.87 6.86 -2.23
N SER A 23 3.38 6.07 -3.18
CA SER A 23 4.16 6.60 -4.29
C SER A 23 3.34 7.55 -5.17
N ARG A 24 2.05 7.25 -5.36
CA ARG A 24 1.10 8.10 -6.09
C ARG A 24 0.70 9.34 -5.29
N LEU A 25 0.54 9.22 -3.97
CA LEU A 25 0.24 10.35 -3.08
C LEU A 25 1.40 11.33 -3.00
N LYS A 26 2.64 10.84 -2.93
CA LYS A 26 3.87 11.65 -2.99
C LYS A 26 4.08 12.28 -4.37
N SER A 27 3.73 11.59 -5.46
CA SER A 27 3.78 12.19 -6.80
C SER A 27 2.72 13.27 -6.99
N LEU A 28 1.50 13.05 -6.50
CA LEU A 28 0.40 14.03 -6.57
C LEU A 28 0.65 15.24 -5.67
N GLN A 29 1.19 15.06 -4.46
CA GLN A 29 1.63 16.16 -3.59
C GLN A 29 2.82 16.91 -4.19
N GLY A 30 3.75 16.20 -4.84
CA GLY A 30 4.86 16.79 -5.58
C GLY A 30 4.41 17.59 -6.81
N GLU A 31 3.36 17.14 -7.51
CA GLU A 31 2.73 17.86 -8.60
C GLU A 31 1.93 19.07 -8.11
N LEU A 32 1.22 18.97 -6.98
CA LEU A 32 0.53 20.09 -6.35
C LEU A 32 1.51 21.17 -5.87
N ALA A 33 2.61 20.78 -5.23
CA ALA A 33 3.67 21.71 -4.81
C ALA A 33 4.39 22.37 -6.00
N ARG A 34 4.49 21.67 -7.14
CA ARG A 34 5.02 22.22 -8.40
C ARG A 34 4.01 23.14 -9.10
N ALA A 35 2.71 22.87 -8.99
CA ALA A 35 1.65 23.75 -9.48
C ALA A 35 1.56 25.04 -8.65
N ASP A 36 1.70 24.94 -7.31
CA ASP A 36 1.71 26.12 -6.43
C ASP A 36 2.97 26.99 -6.58
N THR A 37 4.12 26.37 -6.88
CA THR A 37 5.36 27.12 -7.18
C THR A 37 5.40 27.69 -8.60
N SER A 38 4.61 27.14 -9.54
CA SER A 38 4.46 27.73 -10.88
C SER A 38 3.47 28.90 -10.94
N THR A 39 2.76 29.21 -9.84
CA THR A 39 1.78 30.32 -9.78
C THR A 39 2.26 31.51 -8.93
N LYS A 40 3.49 31.45 -8.41
CA LYS A 40 4.15 32.53 -7.67
C LYS A 40 5.58 32.72 -8.15
N ASP A 41 5.74 33.20 -9.38
CA ASP A 41 6.83 34.10 -9.77
C ASP A 41 6.66 34.49 -11.25
N GLU A 42 5.92 35.57 -11.51
CA GLU A 42 6.35 36.51 -12.54
C GLU A 42 5.87 37.93 -12.20
N PRO A 43 6.78 38.91 -12.05
CA PRO A 43 6.41 40.31 -11.86
C PRO A 43 6.03 40.94 -13.21
N GLU A 44 4.99 41.76 -13.16
CA GLU A 44 4.54 42.67 -14.22
C GLU A 44 5.70 43.31 -14.99
N LYS A 45 5.76 43.07 -16.30
CA LYS A 45 6.31 44.06 -17.22
C LYS A 45 5.53 44.10 -18.53
N SER A 46 4.68 45.12 -18.60
CA SER A 46 4.05 45.65 -19.80
C SER A 46 4.97 45.66 -21.03
N ARG A 47 4.53 45.04 -22.14
CA ARG A 47 4.67 45.63 -23.48
C ARG A 47 3.72 45.00 -24.52
N ARG A 48 2.66 45.76 -24.80
CA ARG A 48 2.06 46.08 -26.10
C ARG A 48 1.99 44.98 -27.19
N LEU A 49 0.74 44.63 -27.49
CA LEU A 49 0.17 44.39 -28.81
C LEU A 49 1.00 44.92 -29.99
N SER A 50 1.30 44.04 -30.94
CA SER A 50 1.37 44.37 -32.37
C SER A 50 1.11 43.11 -33.19
N LEU A 51 -0.07 43.08 -33.82
CA LEU A 51 -0.38 42.25 -34.99
C LEU A 51 0.54 42.64 -36.15
N SER A 52 1.14 41.66 -36.82
CA SER A 52 1.32 41.61 -38.29
C SER A 52 1.91 40.27 -38.72
N ALA A 53 1.10 39.48 -39.44
CA ALA A 53 1.56 38.67 -40.57
C ALA A 53 1.58 39.60 -41.82
N PRO A 54 2.11 39.25 -43.03
CA PRO A 54 2.29 37.89 -43.57
C PRO A 54 3.47 37.64 -44.58
N VAL A 55 3.65 36.35 -44.94
CA VAL A 55 3.96 35.74 -46.28
C VAL A 55 5.25 36.11 -47.05
N ALA A 56 6.02 35.06 -47.42
CA ALA A 56 6.50 34.68 -48.78
C ALA A 56 7.71 33.74 -48.63
N ASP A 57 7.62 32.44 -48.89
CA ASP A 57 7.59 31.75 -50.19
C ASP A 57 8.91 31.82 -50.98
N SER A 58 9.56 30.65 -51.17
CA SER A 58 10.33 30.31 -52.38
C SER A 58 10.85 28.86 -52.33
N ASN A 59 10.28 28.05 -53.22
CA ASN A 59 10.73 26.73 -53.67
C ASN A 59 12.07 26.76 -54.46
N SER A 60 12.86 25.69 -54.38
CA SER A 60 13.50 25.00 -55.52
C SER A 60 14.09 23.65 -55.05
N VAL A 61 13.59 22.46 -55.42
CA VAL A 61 13.62 21.75 -56.73
C VAL A 61 14.91 20.93 -56.96
N ILE A 62 14.73 19.59 -56.85
CA ILE A 62 15.21 18.47 -57.70
C ILE A 62 16.55 17.71 -57.43
N SER A 63 16.34 16.38 -57.38
CA SER A 63 17.15 15.22 -57.80
C SER A 63 18.24 14.63 -56.89
N GLY A 64 17.99 13.38 -56.49
CA GLY A 64 19.00 12.46 -55.98
C GLY A 64 18.43 11.08 -55.64
N ARG A 65 17.80 10.42 -56.63
CA ARG A 65 17.31 9.02 -56.57
C ARG A 65 18.47 8.06 -56.23
N ARG A 66 18.35 7.29 -55.15
CA ARG A 66 19.08 6.04 -54.95
C ARG A 66 18.16 5.00 -54.33
N GLU A 67 18.06 3.86 -55.00
CA GLU A 67 17.32 2.67 -54.61
C GLU A 67 17.64 2.24 -53.17
N VAL A 68 16.60 2.02 -52.38
CA VAL A 68 16.66 1.20 -51.17
C VAL A 68 15.79 -0.01 -51.44
N THR A 69 16.45 -1.16 -51.46
CA THR A 69 15.91 -2.50 -51.58
C THR A 69 14.82 -2.74 -50.54
N GLU A 70 13.65 -3.19 -51.00
CA GLU A 70 12.57 -3.71 -50.17
C GLU A 70 13.05 -4.87 -49.29
N ARG A 71 12.72 -4.82 -48.00
CA ARG A 71 12.53 -6.02 -47.17
C ARG A 71 11.09 -6.04 -46.66
N PRO A 72 10.40 -7.19 -46.72
CA PRO A 72 8.98 -7.30 -46.41
C PRO A 72 8.76 -7.55 -44.92
N GLY A 73 7.54 -7.24 -44.46
CA GLY A 73 6.96 -7.86 -43.28
C GLY A 73 6.54 -6.89 -42.18
N LYS A 74 5.32 -6.37 -42.28
CA LYS A 74 4.54 -5.92 -41.13
C LYS A 74 4.36 -7.11 -40.18
N GLU A 75 4.62 -6.92 -38.89
CA GLU A 75 3.91 -7.67 -37.86
C GLU A 75 3.60 -6.75 -36.67
N ASN A 76 2.30 -6.54 -36.53
CA ASN A 76 1.49 -5.85 -35.54
C ASN A 76 2.16 -5.36 -34.25
N ASP A 77 2.07 -4.05 -34.06
CA ASP A 77 2.02 -3.37 -32.77
C ASP A 77 0.87 -3.95 -31.90
N GLU A 78 1.16 -4.98 -31.10
CA GLU A 78 0.43 -5.22 -29.86
C GLU A 78 0.83 -4.15 -28.84
N LYS A 79 0.11 -3.03 -28.91
CA LYS A 79 -0.01 -2.01 -27.86
C LYS A 79 -1.10 -2.47 -26.88
N GLY A 80 -0.69 -2.84 -25.67
CA GLY A 80 -1.61 -3.06 -24.55
C GLY A 80 -0.91 -3.49 -23.25
N ASP A 81 0.02 -4.44 -23.31
CA ASP A 81 0.42 -5.23 -22.12
C ASP A 81 1.89 -5.10 -21.67
N LYS A 82 2.70 -4.32 -22.36
CA LYS A 82 4.17 -4.32 -22.21
C LYS A 82 4.76 -3.50 -21.04
N PRO A 83 4.15 -2.39 -20.56
CA PRO A 83 4.79 -1.56 -19.53
C PRO A 83 4.95 -2.29 -18.18
N LEU A 84 3.90 -2.97 -17.72
CA LEU A 84 3.89 -3.64 -16.40
C LEU A 84 4.76 -4.90 -16.37
N ARG A 85 4.81 -5.66 -17.47
CA ARG A 85 5.67 -6.84 -17.60
C ARG A 85 7.16 -6.46 -17.56
N SER A 86 7.54 -5.42 -18.29
CA SER A 86 8.91 -4.90 -18.29
C SER A 86 9.35 -4.35 -16.93
N MET A 87 8.45 -3.70 -16.19
CA MET A 87 8.75 -3.19 -14.85
C MET A 87 8.87 -4.33 -13.84
N SER A 88 8.02 -5.35 -13.91
CA SER A 88 8.13 -6.55 -13.06
C SER A 88 9.46 -7.29 -13.28
N GLU A 89 9.89 -7.44 -14.54
CA GLU A 89 11.17 -8.10 -14.86
C GLU A 89 12.37 -7.32 -14.30
N VAL A 90 12.34 -5.99 -14.39
CA VAL A 90 13.37 -5.11 -13.82
C VAL A 90 13.41 -5.21 -12.29
N LEU A 91 12.26 -5.25 -11.62
CA LEU A 91 12.17 -5.41 -10.16
C LEU A 91 12.67 -6.78 -9.67
N GLN A 92 12.66 -7.79 -10.55
CA GLN A 92 13.20 -9.12 -10.27
C GLN A 92 14.71 -9.26 -10.54
N THR A 93 15.40 -8.20 -10.99
CA THR A 93 16.87 -8.20 -11.09
C THR A 93 17.54 -7.99 -9.72
N ASP A 94 18.84 -8.25 -9.59
CA ASP A 94 19.59 -7.94 -8.36
C ASP A 94 19.52 -6.45 -8.00
N ALA A 95 19.62 -5.58 -9.01
CA ALA A 95 19.50 -4.14 -8.81
C ALA A 95 18.08 -3.73 -8.37
N GLY A 96 17.05 -4.32 -8.98
CA GLY A 96 15.65 -4.12 -8.58
C GLY A 96 15.39 -4.58 -7.14
N ARG A 97 15.87 -5.77 -6.78
CA ARG A 97 15.80 -6.28 -5.40
C ARG A 97 16.53 -5.40 -4.39
N ALA A 98 17.71 -4.90 -4.73
CA ALA A 98 18.46 -3.99 -3.87
C ALA A 98 17.71 -2.68 -3.64
N MET A 99 17.11 -2.11 -4.70
CA MET A 99 16.29 -0.91 -4.61
C MET A 99 15.04 -1.12 -3.74
N ILE A 100 14.35 -2.25 -3.92
CA ILE A 100 13.21 -2.64 -3.09
C ILE A 100 13.62 -2.74 -1.62
N LYS A 101 14.71 -3.47 -1.35
CA LYS A 101 15.23 -3.65 0.01
C LYS A 101 15.52 -2.30 0.67
N GLN A 102 16.17 -1.39 -0.05
CA GLN A 102 16.44 -0.04 0.44
C GLN A 102 15.14 0.74 0.73
N GLY A 103 14.11 0.59 -0.11
CA GLY A 103 12.79 1.17 0.12
C GLY A 103 12.13 0.62 1.39
N ILE A 104 12.20 -0.69 1.61
CA ILE A 104 11.72 -1.34 2.84
C ILE A 104 12.48 -0.81 4.06
N GLU A 105 13.82 -0.79 4.02
CA GLU A 105 14.65 -0.28 5.12
C GLU A 105 14.32 1.17 5.46
N ALA A 106 14.05 2.02 4.46
CA ALA A 106 13.65 3.41 4.66
C ALA A 106 12.23 3.57 5.23
N GLY A 107 11.31 2.66 4.88
CA GLY A 107 9.94 2.65 5.38
C GLY A 107 9.77 1.97 6.74
N LEU A 108 10.72 1.11 7.12
CA LEU A 108 10.63 0.29 8.32
C LEU A 108 10.40 1.10 9.62
N PRO A 109 11.04 2.27 9.84
CA PRO A 109 10.75 3.09 11.01
C PRO A 109 9.30 3.58 11.08
N MET A 110 8.62 3.75 9.94
CA MET A 110 7.21 4.15 9.94
C MET A 110 6.29 2.99 10.29
N ILE A 111 6.71 1.75 10.02
CA ILE A 111 5.89 0.55 10.23
C ILE A 111 6.12 -0.05 11.62
N TYR A 112 7.38 -0.09 12.08
CA TYR A 112 7.79 -0.77 13.30
C TYR A 112 8.56 0.12 14.28
N GLY A 113 8.76 1.41 13.98
CA GLY A 113 9.61 2.29 14.78
C GLY A 113 9.18 2.36 16.25
N ASP A 114 7.88 2.54 16.50
CA ASP A 114 7.34 2.60 17.86
C ASP A 114 7.59 1.31 18.64
N PHE A 115 7.42 0.15 17.99
CA PHE A 115 7.69 -1.15 18.60
C PHE A 115 9.19 -1.33 18.89
N ILE A 116 10.04 -1.06 17.90
CA ILE A 116 11.51 -1.15 18.04
C ILE A 116 12.01 -0.26 19.18
N ASN A 117 11.47 0.97 19.29
CA ASN A 117 11.82 1.90 20.37
C ASN A 117 11.39 1.39 21.74
N SER A 118 10.23 0.71 21.82
CA SER A 118 9.70 0.17 23.07
C SER A 118 10.54 -0.97 23.66
N LEU A 119 11.25 -1.73 22.80
CA LEU A 119 12.10 -2.84 23.22
C LEU A 119 13.40 -2.40 23.91
N GLY A 120 13.77 -1.11 23.84
CA GLY A 120 15.00 -0.60 24.48
C GLY A 120 16.29 -1.23 23.94
N LEU A 121 16.28 -1.72 22.69
CA LEU A 121 17.41 -2.39 22.04
C LEU A 121 18.60 -1.44 21.87
N ASN A 122 19.81 -1.99 21.98
CA ASN A 122 21.01 -1.25 21.58
C ASN A 122 21.13 -1.13 20.05
N ASP A 123 22.09 -0.33 19.56
CA ASP A 123 22.27 -0.08 18.12
C ASP A 123 22.49 -1.36 17.29
N GLU A 124 23.20 -2.34 17.81
CA GLU A 124 23.49 -3.59 17.11
C GLU A 124 22.26 -4.49 17.07
N GLU A 125 21.57 -4.62 18.19
CA GLU A 125 20.31 -5.37 18.34
C GLU A 125 19.21 -4.76 17.46
N SER A 126 19.04 -3.44 17.50
CA SER A 126 18.06 -2.72 16.66
C SER A 126 18.36 -2.93 15.18
N LYS A 127 19.62 -2.81 14.75
CA LYS A 127 20.02 -3.08 13.35
C LYS A 127 19.77 -4.54 12.97
N TYR A 128 20.03 -5.49 13.86
CA TYR A 128 19.79 -6.90 13.59
C TYR A 128 18.28 -7.19 13.47
N PHE A 129 17.47 -6.65 14.36
CA PHE A 129 16.02 -6.81 14.31
C PHE A 129 15.42 -6.18 13.04
N GLN A 130 15.88 -4.98 12.67
CA GLN A 130 15.49 -4.33 11.43
C GLN A 130 15.85 -5.17 10.21
N LYS A 131 16.99 -5.88 10.21
CA LYS A 131 17.35 -6.82 9.13
C LYS A 131 16.40 -8.02 9.07
N LEU A 132 15.98 -8.57 10.21
CA LEU A 132 14.99 -9.66 10.25
C LEU A 132 13.66 -9.21 9.64
N LEU A 133 13.15 -8.04 10.06
CA LEU A 133 11.90 -7.48 9.55
C LEU A 133 12.01 -7.12 8.06
N THR A 134 13.12 -6.52 7.64
CA THR A 134 13.38 -6.20 6.23
C THR A 134 13.37 -7.46 5.38
N LYS A 135 14.04 -8.53 5.84
CA LYS A 135 14.05 -9.82 5.13
C LYS A 135 12.64 -10.39 5.01
N ARG A 136 11.87 -10.38 6.10
CA ARG A 136 10.48 -10.85 6.12
C ARG A 136 9.62 -10.12 5.08
N ILE A 137 9.64 -8.79 5.09
CA ILE A 137 8.86 -7.97 4.15
C ILE A 137 9.32 -8.20 2.71
N LEU A 138 10.64 -8.30 2.47
CA LEU A 138 11.19 -8.55 1.15
C LEU A 138 10.77 -9.92 0.60
N ASP A 139 10.88 -10.97 1.42
CA ASP A 139 10.47 -12.33 1.06
C ASP A 139 8.98 -12.39 0.75
N GLN A 140 8.17 -11.78 1.62
CA GLN A 140 6.73 -11.60 1.43
C GLN A 140 6.45 -10.93 0.08
N GLN A 141 7.03 -9.76 -0.18
CA GLN A 141 6.80 -9.05 -1.43
C GLN A 141 7.18 -9.85 -2.67
N GLN A 142 8.32 -10.56 -2.64
CA GLN A 142 8.76 -11.39 -3.75
C GLN A 142 7.79 -12.53 -4.03
N LEU A 143 7.29 -13.19 -2.98
CA LEU A 143 6.33 -14.27 -3.13
C LEU A 143 4.98 -13.77 -3.66
N GLY A 144 4.48 -12.61 -3.22
CA GLY A 144 3.21 -12.11 -3.74
C GLY A 144 3.30 -11.66 -5.20
N MET A 145 4.45 -11.11 -5.62
CA MET A 145 4.67 -10.83 -7.05
C MET A 145 4.66 -12.10 -7.89
N LYS A 146 5.25 -13.20 -7.41
CA LYS A 146 5.16 -14.51 -8.07
C LYS A 146 3.71 -15.04 -8.06
N TRP A 147 3.00 -14.86 -6.96
CA TRP A 147 1.64 -15.37 -6.79
C TRP A 147 0.65 -14.72 -7.76
N VAL A 148 0.76 -13.40 -7.97
CA VAL A 148 -0.04 -12.67 -8.95
C VAL A 148 0.20 -13.18 -10.39
N GLN A 149 1.42 -13.63 -10.69
CA GLN A 149 1.81 -14.13 -12.01
C GLN A 149 1.53 -15.62 -12.22
N ALA A 150 1.27 -16.37 -11.14
CA ALA A 150 1.06 -17.79 -11.17
C ALA A 150 -0.37 -18.16 -11.60
N ASP A 151 -0.52 -19.35 -12.17
CA ASP A 151 -1.79 -20.04 -12.37
C ASP A 151 -2.28 -20.66 -11.05
N GLU A 152 -3.43 -21.34 -11.07
CA GLU A 152 -4.06 -21.88 -9.86
C GLU A 152 -3.17 -22.90 -9.12
N GLU A 153 -2.50 -23.79 -9.86
CA GLU A 153 -1.58 -24.79 -9.29
C GLU A 153 -0.32 -24.12 -8.72
N GLY A 154 0.26 -23.17 -9.45
CA GLY A 154 1.40 -22.38 -8.98
C GLY A 154 1.07 -21.54 -7.75
N ARG A 155 -0.14 -20.97 -7.66
CA ARG A 155 -0.62 -20.23 -6.49
C ARG A 155 -0.72 -21.10 -5.25
N THR A 156 -1.16 -22.35 -5.40
CA THR A 156 -1.25 -23.32 -4.29
C THR A 156 0.15 -23.66 -3.76
N SER A 157 1.11 -23.93 -4.65
CA SER A 157 2.51 -24.17 -4.24
C SER A 157 3.15 -22.96 -3.58
N LEU A 158 2.89 -21.75 -4.10
CA LEU A 158 3.42 -20.51 -3.52
C LEU A 158 2.81 -20.20 -2.15
N ALA A 159 1.55 -20.54 -1.91
CA ALA A 159 0.93 -20.38 -0.59
C ALA A 159 1.64 -21.23 0.49
N ILE A 160 2.03 -22.45 0.16
CA ILE A 160 2.82 -23.32 1.06
C ILE A 160 4.21 -22.72 1.31
N GLU A 161 4.87 -22.17 0.28
CA GLU A 161 6.18 -21.50 0.43
C GLU A 161 6.06 -20.25 1.31
N MET A 162 5.00 -19.47 1.15
CA MET A 162 4.70 -18.30 1.97
C MET A 162 4.55 -18.67 3.45
N GLU A 163 3.75 -19.69 3.76
CA GLU A 163 3.56 -20.19 5.13
C GLU A 163 4.91 -20.58 5.75
N LYS A 164 5.70 -21.36 5.01
CA LYS A 164 7.02 -21.79 5.48
C LYS A 164 7.94 -20.60 5.77
N LEU A 165 8.02 -19.61 4.88
CA LEU A 165 8.85 -18.42 5.13
C LEU A 165 8.34 -17.57 6.28
N ALA A 166 7.02 -17.48 6.46
CA ALA A 166 6.42 -16.79 7.60
C ALA A 166 6.77 -17.48 8.91
N GLU A 167 6.70 -18.82 8.96
CA GLU A 167 7.10 -19.61 10.13
C GLU A 167 8.61 -19.47 10.42
N GLU A 168 9.46 -19.65 9.41
CA GLU A 168 10.91 -19.48 9.54
C GLU A 168 11.30 -18.06 10.02
N SER A 169 10.60 -17.04 9.53
CA SER A 169 10.82 -15.67 9.98
C SER A 169 10.32 -15.46 11.41
N SER A 170 9.19 -16.05 11.78
CA SER A 170 8.61 -15.92 13.11
C SER A 170 9.51 -16.57 14.15
N VAL A 171 10.04 -17.78 13.86
CA VAL A 171 11.01 -18.45 14.73
C VAL A 171 12.24 -17.59 14.97
N LYS A 172 12.82 -16.99 13.92
CA LYS A 172 14.01 -16.12 14.07
C LYS A 172 13.72 -14.85 14.86
N ILE A 173 12.52 -14.31 14.74
CA ILE A 173 12.11 -13.13 15.51
C ILE A 173 11.89 -13.52 16.97
N ASP A 174 11.17 -14.60 17.24
CA ASP A 174 10.96 -15.13 18.60
C ASP A 174 12.30 -15.46 19.28
N GLU A 175 13.24 -16.09 18.55
CA GLU A 175 14.61 -16.36 19.01
C GLU A 175 15.43 -15.10 19.29
N PHE A 176 15.20 -14.02 18.53
CA PHE A 176 15.87 -12.74 18.75
C PHE A 176 15.32 -12.02 19.99
N LEU A 177 14.00 -12.01 20.14
CA LEU A 177 13.34 -11.33 21.26
C LEU A 177 13.67 -12.00 22.60
N GLN A 178 13.92 -13.32 22.62
CA GLN A 178 14.35 -14.10 23.80
C GLN A 178 13.43 -13.98 25.03
N ASN A 179 12.24 -13.41 24.84
CA ASN A 179 11.25 -13.12 25.86
C ASN A 179 9.86 -13.40 25.29
N GLU A 180 9.10 -14.24 25.99
CA GLU A 180 7.73 -14.60 25.58
C GLU A 180 6.80 -13.38 25.56
N GLU A 181 6.96 -12.44 26.49
CA GLU A 181 6.16 -11.21 26.53
C GLU A 181 6.42 -10.30 25.33
N ASP A 182 7.69 -10.14 24.94
CA ASP A 182 8.06 -9.36 23.76
C ASP A 182 7.60 -10.04 22.47
N ALA A 183 7.67 -11.37 22.41
CA ALA A 183 7.15 -12.14 21.27
C ALA A 183 5.62 -12.03 21.14
N VAL A 184 4.88 -12.10 22.25
CA VAL A 184 3.44 -11.87 22.27
C VAL A 184 3.10 -10.44 21.87
N SER A 185 3.85 -9.47 22.40
CA SER A 185 3.68 -8.04 22.08
C SER A 185 3.96 -7.76 20.61
N PHE A 186 5.00 -8.37 20.04
CA PHE A 186 5.30 -8.28 18.62
C PHE A 186 4.16 -8.85 17.77
N LYS A 187 3.67 -10.06 18.08
CA LYS A 187 2.55 -10.69 17.37
C LYS A 187 1.29 -9.84 17.42
N ARG A 188 0.99 -9.25 18.59
CA ARG A 188 -0.12 -8.30 18.74
C ARG A 188 0.09 -7.04 17.91
N TYR A 189 1.30 -6.48 17.93
CA TYR A 189 1.66 -5.30 17.14
C TYR A 189 1.44 -5.55 15.65
N GLU A 190 1.87 -6.71 15.13
CA GLU A 190 1.65 -7.11 13.74
C GLU A 190 0.17 -7.25 13.39
N GLN A 191 -0.62 -7.87 14.27
CA GLN A 191 -2.06 -7.99 14.09
C GLN A 191 -2.78 -6.64 14.05
N GLN A 192 -2.22 -5.63 14.72
CA GLN A 192 -2.72 -4.26 14.78
C GLN A 192 -2.19 -3.35 13.66
N LEU A 193 -1.34 -3.83 12.75
CA LEU A 193 -0.83 -3.02 11.64
C LEU A 193 -1.94 -2.37 10.78
N PRO A 194 -3.10 -3.02 10.50
CA PRO A 194 -4.19 -2.36 9.79
C PRO A 194 -4.68 -1.10 10.50
N GLU A 195 -4.83 -1.14 11.82
CA GLU A 195 -5.24 0.01 12.64
C GLU A 195 -4.14 1.07 12.72
N ARG A 196 -2.89 0.66 12.94
CA ARG A 196 -1.73 1.56 13.02
C ARG A 196 -1.51 2.36 11.74
N ARG A 197 -1.71 1.74 10.57
CA ARG A 197 -1.62 2.43 9.27
C ARG A 197 -2.64 3.56 9.14
N GLN A 198 -3.79 3.45 9.79
CA GLN A 198 -4.84 4.46 9.75
C GLN A 198 -4.56 5.64 10.71
N MET A 199 -3.65 5.46 11.68
CA MET A 199 -3.39 6.46 12.72
C MET A 199 -2.84 7.77 12.16
N GLN A 200 -2.10 7.75 11.05
CA GLN A 200 -1.65 9.02 10.45
C GLN A 200 -2.82 9.92 10.04
N GLY A 201 -3.85 9.35 9.40
CA GLY A 201 -5.03 10.12 9.02
C GLY A 201 -5.85 10.55 10.23
N VAL A 202 -5.93 9.71 11.26
CA VAL A 202 -6.57 10.06 12.53
C VAL A 202 -5.84 11.23 13.23
N ARG A 203 -4.51 11.18 13.34
CA ARG A 203 -3.71 12.27 13.93
C ARG A 203 -3.93 13.58 13.18
N ASN A 204 -4.03 13.53 11.85
CA ASN A 204 -4.32 14.71 11.04
C ASN A 204 -5.74 15.25 11.31
N ALA A 205 -6.73 14.37 11.45
CA ALA A 205 -8.10 14.77 11.77
C ALA A 205 -8.25 15.34 13.18
N LEU A 206 -7.38 14.91 14.11
CA LEU A 206 -7.36 15.34 15.50
C LEU A 206 -6.27 16.38 15.77
N SER A 207 -5.78 17.11 14.76
CA SER A 207 -4.67 18.05 14.94
C SER A 207 -4.96 19.19 15.92
N ASP A 208 -6.23 19.56 16.06
CA ASP A 208 -6.68 20.61 16.99
C ASP A 208 -6.72 20.14 18.45
N GLU A 209 -6.87 18.82 18.67
CA GLU A 209 -6.81 18.19 19.99
C GLU A 209 -6.01 16.86 19.89
N PRO A 210 -4.67 16.94 19.78
CA PRO A 210 -3.84 15.77 19.48
C PRO A 210 -3.97 14.65 20.51
N LEU A 211 -3.85 13.41 20.04
CA LEU A 211 -3.79 12.24 20.91
C LEU A 211 -2.48 12.21 21.70
N THR A 212 -2.52 11.80 22.97
CA THR A 212 -1.30 11.36 23.66
C THR A 212 -0.93 9.95 23.17
N PRO A 213 0.34 9.54 23.27
CA PRO A 213 0.76 8.19 22.89
C PRO A 213 -0.08 7.10 23.56
N GLU A 214 -0.45 7.26 24.83
CA GLU A 214 -1.24 6.29 25.58
C GLU A 214 -2.71 6.25 25.14
N VAL A 215 -3.27 7.37 24.70
CA VAL A 215 -4.62 7.40 24.11
C VAL A 215 -4.61 6.76 22.73
N GLU A 216 -3.57 7.02 21.92
CA GLU A 216 -3.44 6.44 20.60
C GLU A 216 -3.30 4.91 20.66
N GLU A 217 -2.48 4.36 21.57
CA GLU A 217 -2.38 2.91 21.75
C GLU A 217 -3.71 2.27 22.16
N ARG A 218 -4.47 2.94 23.05
CA ARG A 218 -5.83 2.49 23.42
C ARG A 218 -6.80 2.57 22.26
N LEU A 219 -6.66 3.58 21.39
CA LEU A 219 -7.46 3.72 20.19
C LEU A 219 -7.15 2.59 19.20
N VAL A 220 -5.88 2.33 18.92
CA VAL A 220 -5.43 1.20 18.07
C VAL A 220 -6.03 -0.11 18.57
N ASP A 221 -5.95 -0.38 19.87
CA ASP A 221 -6.53 -1.59 20.44
C ASP A 221 -8.07 -1.63 20.31
N THR A 222 -8.74 -0.50 20.53
CA THR A 222 -10.20 -0.40 20.40
C THR A 222 -10.66 -0.69 18.97
N LEU A 223 -9.95 -0.14 17.98
CA LEU A 223 -10.23 -0.42 16.57
C LEU A 223 -9.96 -1.88 16.21
N TYR A 224 -8.89 -2.45 16.75
CA TYR A 224 -8.55 -3.86 16.56
C TYR A 224 -9.64 -4.78 17.11
N GLN A 225 -10.09 -4.54 18.34
CA GLN A 225 -11.18 -5.29 18.94
C GLN A 225 -12.49 -5.12 18.17
N ALA A 226 -12.81 -3.91 17.70
CA ALA A 226 -13.99 -3.68 16.88
C ALA A 226 -13.94 -4.48 15.56
N ARG A 227 -12.77 -4.58 14.94
CA ARG A 227 -12.57 -5.41 13.74
C ARG A 227 -12.80 -6.89 14.05
N LEU A 228 -12.22 -7.43 15.14
CA LEU A 228 -12.41 -8.83 15.51
C LEU A 228 -13.86 -9.16 15.91
N ASN A 229 -14.57 -8.22 16.53
CA ASN A 229 -15.94 -8.43 17.00
C ASN A 229 -17.00 -8.20 15.91
N SER A 230 -16.61 -7.83 14.69
CA SER A 230 -17.52 -7.46 13.61
C SER A 230 -18.08 -8.63 12.78
N GLY A 231 -17.72 -9.87 13.10
CA GLY A 231 -18.20 -11.07 12.41
C GLY A 231 -17.14 -12.15 12.28
N GLU A 232 -17.43 -13.19 11.49
CA GLU A 232 -16.50 -14.29 11.27
C GLU A 232 -15.22 -13.84 10.55
N GLY A 233 -14.07 -14.38 10.97
CA GLY A 233 -12.74 -14.04 10.44
C GLY A 233 -12.08 -12.87 11.17
N ASN A 234 -11.04 -12.29 10.59
CA ASN A 234 -10.27 -11.19 11.17
C ASN A 234 -10.54 -9.81 10.55
N GLY A 235 -11.31 -9.71 9.46
CA GLY A 235 -11.74 -8.43 8.84
C GLY A 235 -10.62 -7.61 8.23
N SER A 236 -9.44 -8.21 8.08
CA SER A 236 -8.30 -7.60 7.41
C SER A 236 -8.61 -7.35 5.94
N ASP A 237 -7.85 -6.44 5.32
CA ASP A 237 -7.91 -6.26 3.87
C ASP A 237 -7.65 -7.57 3.12
N GLU A 238 -6.81 -8.44 3.70
CA GLU A 238 -6.51 -9.77 3.19
C GLU A 238 -7.74 -10.65 3.05
N GLU A 239 -8.47 -10.83 4.14
CA GLU A 239 -9.69 -11.63 4.13
C GLU A 239 -10.77 -11.02 3.22
N ASN A 240 -10.84 -9.70 3.15
CA ASN A 240 -11.79 -9.01 2.30
C ASN A 240 -11.50 -9.28 0.80
N TRP A 241 -10.24 -9.17 0.38
CA TRP A 241 -9.86 -9.47 -1.01
C TRP A 241 -10.01 -10.93 -1.38
N GLU A 242 -9.74 -11.86 -0.45
CA GLU A 242 -9.99 -13.30 -0.64
C GLU A 242 -11.48 -13.56 -0.89
N LYS A 243 -12.35 -13.07 0.00
CA LYS A 243 -13.80 -13.19 -0.16
C LYS A 243 -14.30 -12.57 -1.46
N LEU A 244 -13.71 -11.46 -1.91
CA LEU A 244 -14.05 -10.87 -3.20
C LEU A 244 -13.63 -11.72 -4.38
N ALA A 245 -12.43 -12.28 -4.37
CA ALA A 245 -11.97 -13.14 -5.45
C ALA A 245 -12.86 -14.38 -5.61
N GLU A 246 -13.36 -14.92 -4.49
CA GLU A 246 -14.28 -16.06 -4.48
C GLU A 246 -15.70 -15.69 -4.94
N THR A 247 -16.28 -14.65 -4.32
CA THR A 247 -17.71 -14.35 -4.47
C THR A 247 -17.99 -13.39 -5.62
N GLY A 248 -17.11 -12.40 -5.83
CA GLY A 248 -17.35 -11.22 -6.64
C GLY A 248 -18.32 -10.21 -5.99
N ASP A 249 -18.71 -10.40 -4.73
CA ASP A 249 -19.77 -9.60 -4.08
C ASP A 249 -19.23 -8.68 -2.99
N PHE A 250 -19.13 -7.39 -3.32
CA PHE A 250 -18.68 -6.36 -2.39
C PHE A 250 -19.60 -6.18 -1.18
N ARG A 251 -20.88 -6.59 -1.26
CA ARG A 251 -21.83 -6.41 -0.16
C ARG A 251 -21.42 -7.18 1.10
N VAL A 252 -20.76 -8.32 0.93
CA VAL A 252 -20.24 -9.12 2.06
C VAL A 252 -19.21 -8.33 2.88
N ILE A 253 -18.33 -7.57 2.21
CA ILE A 253 -17.39 -6.68 2.90
C ILE A 253 -18.12 -5.50 3.51
N GLU A 254 -19.03 -4.87 2.76
CA GLU A 254 -19.75 -3.69 3.23
C GLU A 254 -20.57 -3.98 4.49
N GLU A 255 -21.23 -5.13 4.57
CA GLU A 255 -21.96 -5.57 5.76
C GLU A 255 -21.04 -5.75 6.96
N ARG A 256 -19.86 -6.36 6.76
CA ARG A 256 -18.86 -6.48 7.82
C ARG A 256 -18.36 -5.13 8.29
N TRP A 257 -18.00 -4.24 7.37
CA TRP A 257 -17.54 -2.90 7.72
C TRP A 257 -18.58 -2.12 8.50
N ARG A 258 -19.87 -2.23 8.14
CA ARG A 258 -20.96 -1.64 8.93
C ARG A 258 -21.00 -2.21 10.35
N ALA A 259 -20.80 -3.52 10.53
CA ALA A 259 -20.72 -4.12 11.86
C ALA A 259 -19.50 -3.62 12.63
N THR A 260 -18.34 -3.48 11.98
CA THR A 260 -17.14 -2.87 12.57
C THR A 260 -17.41 -1.43 12.99
N ASP A 261 -18.04 -0.63 12.15
CA ASP A 261 -18.33 0.78 12.40
C ASP A 261 -19.28 0.97 13.58
N VAL A 262 -20.24 0.04 13.77
CA VAL A 262 -21.11 0.01 14.96
C VAL A 262 -20.31 -0.25 16.24
N GLU A 263 -19.40 -1.23 16.23
CA GLU A 263 -18.53 -1.50 17.39
C GLU A 263 -17.57 -0.32 17.66
N ILE A 264 -17.06 0.35 16.63
CA ILE A 264 -16.25 1.56 16.79
C ILE A 264 -17.07 2.66 17.47
N ALA A 265 -18.22 3.04 16.91
CA ALA A 265 -19.06 4.12 17.44
C ALA A 265 -19.48 3.88 18.90
N LYS A 266 -19.66 2.62 19.29
CA LYS A 266 -19.99 2.21 20.66
C LYS A 266 -18.83 2.38 21.64
N ASN A 267 -17.59 2.09 21.23
CA ASN A 267 -16.43 2.02 22.13
C ASN A 267 -15.58 3.29 22.16
N ILE A 268 -15.59 4.10 21.10
CA ILE A 268 -14.80 5.35 20.99
C ILE A 268 -15.00 6.32 22.17
N PRO A 269 -16.22 6.56 22.69
CA PRO A 269 -16.42 7.47 23.83
C PRO A 269 -15.72 7.04 25.13
N GLY A 270 -15.29 5.78 25.22
CA GLY A 270 -14.49 5.27 26.35
C GLY A 270 -12.98 5.56 26.24
N VAL A 271 -12.53 6.04 25.08
CA VAL A 271 -11.11 6.26 24.77
C VAL A 271 -10.82 7.74 24.49
N LEU A 272 -11.69 8.39 23.73
CA LEU A 272 -11.52 9.76 23.26
C LEU A 272 -12.40 10.74 24.05
N THR A 273 -12.00 12.01 24.10
CA THR A 273 -12.88 13.08 24.60
C THR A 273 -14.10 13.23 23.68
N PRO A 274 -15.19 13.90 24.11
CA PRO A 274 -16.36 14.11 23.24
C PRO A 274 -16.00 14.80 21.91
N THR A 275 -15.16 15.83 21.97
CA THR A 275 -14.70 16.57 20.78
C THR A 275 -13.82 15.72 19.87
N GLN A 276 -12.87 14.96 20.44
CA GLN A 276 -12.07 14.00 19.67
C GLN A 276 -12.93 12.89 19.05
N SER A 277 -13.95 12.41 19.77
CA SER A 277 -14.86 11.37 19.28
C SER A 277 -15.64 11.83 18.05
N GLU A 278 -16.17 13.05 18.07
CA GLU A 278 -16.89 13.63 16.93
C GLU A 278 -15.99 13.77 15.70
N ALA A 279 -14.82 14.41 15.86
CA ALA A 279 -13.84 14.58 14.78
C ALA A 279 -13.33 13.24 14.24
N PHE A 280 -13.08 12.26 15.12
CA PHE A 280 -12.70 10.90 14.74
C PHE A 280 -13.78 10.22 13.89
N LEU A 281 -15.04 10.26 14.32
CA LEU A 281 -16.14 9.58 13.61
C LEU A 281 -16.43 10.21 12.25
N ASP A 282 -16.30 11.54 12.13
CA ASP A 282 -16.43 12.24 10.85
C ASP A 282 -15.31 11.86 9.87
N TYR A 283 -14.06 11.81 10.36
CA TYR A 283 -12.94 11.31 9.59
C TYR A 283 -13.16 9.84 9.18
N TRP A 284 -13.57 8.99 10.12
CA TRP A 284 -13.75 7.56 9.90
C TRP A 284 -14.77 7.27 8.80
N LYS A 285 -15.91 7.98 8.81
CA LYS A 285 -16.93 7.89 7.76
C LYS A 285 -16.38 8.27 6.38
N THR A 286 -15.56 9.31 6.32
CA THR A 286 -14.90 9.75 5.08
C THR A 286 -13.90 8.70 4.60
N ALA A 287 -13.04 8.21 5.49
CA ALA A 287 -12.06 7.17 5.20
C ALA A 287 -12.74 5.88 4.69
N ARG A 288 -13.84 5.47 5.32
CA ARG A 288 -14.62 4.30 4.89
C ARG A 288 -15.19 4.45 3.48
N THR A 289 -15.67 5.65 3.15
CA THR A 289 -16.20 5.95 1.81
C THR A 289 -15.10 5.85 0.75
N MET A 290 -13.91 6.38 1.04
CA MET A 290 -12.75 6.26 0.17
C MET A 290 -12.30 4.82 0.01
N GLN A 291 -12.20 4.07 1.10
CA GLN A 291 -11.83 2.66 1.08
C GLN A 291 -12.80 1.83 0.23
N ALA A 292 -14.12 2.07 0.35
CA ALA A 292 -15.11 1.40 -0.50
C ALA A 292 -14.93 1.72 -1.99
N ALA A 293 -14.59 2.97 -2.33
CA ALA A 293 -14.31 3.36 -3.71
C ALA A 293 -13.05 2.67 -4.25
N GLU A 294 -11.99 2.56 -3.44
CA GLU A 294 -10.75 1.85 -3.80
C GLU A 294 -11.00 0.37 -4.09
N TYR A 295 -11.79 -0.31 -3.25
CA TYR A 295 -12.15 -1.71 -3.47
C TYR A 295 -12.96 -1.88 -4.76
N LYS A 296 -13.98 -1.05 -5.00
CA LYS A 296 -14.78 -1.11 -6.23
C LYS A 296 -13.92 -0.87 -7.48
N MET A 297 -13.02 0.11 -7.43
CA MET A 297 -12.08 0.36 -8.52
C MET A 297 -11.13 -0.82 -8.72
N GLY A 298 -10.61 -1.42 -7.64
CA GLY A 298 -9.77 -2.62 -7.69
C GLY A 298 -10.50 -3.81 -8.31
N MET A 299 -11.75 -4.06 -7.92
CA MET A 299 -12.61 -5.10 -8.52
C MET A 299 -12.79 -4.89 -10.02
N GLN A 300 -13.05 -3.65 -10.47
CA GLN A 300 -13.19 -3.32 -11.89
C GLN A 300 -11.89 -3.57 -12.67
N MET A 301 -10.74 -3.16 -12.13
CA MET A 301 -9.44 -3.38 -12.76
C MET A 301 -9.08 -4.87 -12.86
N MET A 302 -9.50 -5.67 -11.89
CA MET A 302 -9.26 -7.12 -11.87
C MET A 302 -10.32 -7.94 -12.62
N GLY A 303 -11.40 -7.30 -13.12
CA GLY A 303 -12.50 -7.99 -13.78
C GLY A 303 -13.29 -8.92 -12.85
N ILE A 304 -13.33 -8.60 -11.54
CA ILE A 304 -14.02 -9.37 -10.49
C ILE A 304 -15.46 -8.85 -10.28
N ASP A 305 -15.79 -7.69 -10.85
CA ASP A 305 -17.14 -7.12 -10.86
C ASP A 305 -18.11 -8.05 -11.64
N LYS A 306 -19.06 -8.67 -10.95
CA LYS A 306 -20.09 -9.57 -11.51
C LYS A 306 -21.42 -8.86 -11.70
#